data_AF-A0A9D5SKZ5-F1
#
_entry.id   AF-A0A9D5SKZ5-F1
#
_cell.length_a   1.000
_cell.length_b   1.000
_cell.length_c   1.000
_cell.angle_alpha   90.00
_cell.angle_beta   90.00
_cell.angle_gamma   90.00
#
_symmetry.space_group_name_H-M   'P 1'
#
loop_
_entity.id
_entity.type
_entity.pdbx_description
1 polymer ?
#
loop_
_entity_poly.entity_id
_entity_poly.type
_entity_poly.pdbx_seq_one_letter_code
_entity_poly.pdbx_strand_id
1 'polypeptide(L)'
;MKNMIEELWYGNLRPSERVIRGGSEYDGLRKDLSERLDEISPLLSENAQAKFEEIINGLGHMTALSEADAFVQGFRMGAKLIMDMMGEYEGQFEQV
;
A
#
# COMPACT_ATOMS: atom_id res chain seq x y z
N MET A 1 -1.35 20.61 -17.74
CA MET A 1 -1.18 19.70 -16.59
C MET A 1 -1.45 20.49 -15.33
N LYS A 2 -2.27 19.98 -14.41
CA LYS A 2 -2.46 20.62 -13.10
C LYS A 2 -1.20 20.45 -12.24
N ASN A 3 -0.92 21.41 -11.37
CA ASN A 3 0.21 21.34 -10.45
C ASN A 3 -0.07 20.26 -9.38
N MET A 4 0.79 19.24 -9.29
CA MET A 4 0.59 18.12 -8.37
C MET A 4 0.59 18.54 -6.90
N ILE A 5 1.37 19.55 -6.53
CA ILE A 5 1.45 20.07 -5.15
C ILE A 5 0.15 20.79 -4.79
N GLU A 6 -0.42 21.57 -5.71
CA GLU A 6 -1.72 22.21 -5.50
C GLU A 6 -2.84 21.16 -5.40
N GLU A 7 -2.81 20.12 -6.24
CA GLU A 7 -3.80 19.03 -6.15
C GLU A 7 -3.69 18.24 -4.84
N LEU A 8 -2.50 18.10 -4.25
CA LEU A 8 -2.31 17.55 -2.90
C LEU A 8 -2.87 18.50 -1.84
N TRP A 9 -2.57 19.80 -1.93
CA TRP A 9 -3.02 20.82 -0.98
C TRP A 9 -4.54 20.91 -0.91
N TYR A 10 -5.22 20.91 -2.05
CA TYR A 10 -6.67 20.95 -2.14
C TYR A 10 -7.34 19.58 -1.89
N GLY A 11 -6.56 18.51 -1.69
CA GLY A 11 -7.07 17.16 -1.43
C GLY A 11 -7.72 16.49 -2.64
N ASN A 12 -7.43 16.98 -3.86
CA ASN A 12 -7.84 16.38 -5.13
C ASN A 12 -7.03 15.11 -5.43
N LEU A 13 -5.78 15.08 -4.98
CA LEU A 13 -4.92 13.89 -5.03
C LEU A 13 -4.78 13.29 -3.63
N ARG A 14 -5.17 12.03 -3.47
CA ARG A 14 -5.12 11.30 -2.19
C ARG A 14 -4.36 9.98 -2.40
N PRO A 15 -3.02 9.96 -2.23
CA PRO A 15 -2.21 8.80 -2.59
C PRO A 15 -2.52 7.51 -1.81
N SER A 16 -3.12 7.65 -0.63
CA SER A 16 -3.59 6.55 0.21
C SER A 16 -4.95 6.01 -0.21
N GLU A 17 -5.80 6.81 -0.86
CA GLU A 17 -7.12 6.37 -1.30
C GLU A 17 -7.00 5.61 -2.60
N ARG A 18 -7.28 4.31 -2.54
CA ARG A 18 -7.26 3.42 -3.70
C ARG A 18 -8.56 2.65 -3.73
N VAL A 19 -9.14 2.56 -4.91
CA VAL A 19 -10.31 1.71 -5.14
C VAL A 19 -9.82 0.34 -5.60
N ILE A 20 -10.35 -0.71 -4.98
CA ILE A 20 -10.10 -2.07 -5.45
C ILE A 20 -10.68 -2.20 -6.85
N ARG A 21 -9.83 -2.57 -7.81
CA ARG A 21 -10.28 -2.85 -9.16
C ARG A 21 -11.06 -4.17 -9.15
N GLY A 22 -12.36 -4.10 -9.45
CA GLY A 22 -13.21 -5.29 -9.56
C GLY A 22 -12.65 -6.29 -10.58
N GLY A 23 -12.69 -7.58 -10.23
CA GLY A 23 -12.16 -8.66 -11.05
C GLY A 23 -10.63 -8.73 -11.11
N SER A 24 -9.91 -7.91 -10.34
CA SER A 24 -8.47 -8.09 -10.14
C SER A 24 -8.18 -9.34 -9.30
N GLU A 25 -6.94 -9.83 -9.37
CA GLU A 25 -6.46 -10.90 -8.50
C GLU A 25 -6.67 -10.55 -7.02
N TYR A 26 -6.41 -9.30 -6.63
CA TYR A 26 -6.66 -8.81 -5.27
C TYR A 26 -8.14 -8.87 -4.88
N ASP A 27 -9.06 -8.46 -5.77
CA ASP A 27 -10.50 -8.57 -5.53
C ASP A 27 -10.94 -10.04 -5.36
N GLY A 28 -10.38 -10.95 -6.16
CA GLY A 28 -10.60 -12.39 -6.04
C GLY A 28 -10.12 -12.95 -4.70
N LEU A 29 -8.87 -12.68 -4.33
CA LEU A 29 -8.29 -13.14 -3.06
C LEU A 29 -9.03 -12.56 -1.85
N ARG A 30 -9.42 -11.29 -1.91
CA ARG A 30 -10.22 -10.65 -0.86
C ARG A 30 -11.57 -11.34 -0.67
N LYS A 31 -12.26 -11.68 -1.77
CA LYS A 31 -13.55 -12.37 -1.72
C LYS A 31 -13.41 -13.78 -1.14
N ASP A 32 -12.45 -14.56 -1.62
CA ASP A 32 -12.16 -15.90 -1.07
C ASP A 32 -11.81 -15.84 0.43
N LEU A 33 -11.01 -14.87 0.86
CA LEU A 33 -10.71 -14.67 2.27
C LEU A 33 -11.97 -14.33 3.08
N SER A 34 -12.82 -13.44 2.57
CA SER A 34 -14.08 -13.09 3.24
C SER A 34 -15.00 -14.30 3.38
N GLU A 35 -15.16 -15.10 2.34
CA GLU A 35 -15.99 -16.31 2.35
C GLU A 35 -15.48 -17.32 3.40
N ARG A 36 -14.17 -17.54 3.47
CA ARG A 36 -13.56 -18.41 4.50
C ARG A 36 -13.76 -17.89 5.91
N LEU A 37 -13.70 -16.56 6.09
CA LEU A 37 -13.96 -15.92 7.39
C LEU A 37 -15.42 -16.11 7.81
N ASP A 38 -16.35 -15.98 6.87
CA ASP A 38 -17.78 -16.20 7.12
C ASP A 38 -18.08 -17.67 7.45
N GLU A 39 -17.39 -18.62 6.82
CA GLU A 39 -17.51 -20.06 7.12
C GLU A 39 -16.99 -20.43 8.52
N ILE A 40 -15.86 -19.83 8.94
CA ILE A 40 -15.24 -20.18 10.22
C ILE A 40 -15.87 -19.45 11.41
N SER A 41 -16.39 -18.23 11.21
CA SER A 41 -17.00 -17.41 12.26
C SER A 41 -18.03 -18.15 13.13
N PRO A 42 -19.04 -18.87 12.57
CA PRO A 42 -20.03 -19.58 13.38
C PRO A 42 -19.48 -20.82 14.10
N LEU A 43 -18.28 -21.30 13.75
CA LEU A 43 -17.64 -22.45 14.40
C LEU A 43 -16.87 -22.04 15.67
N LEU A 44 -16.67 -20.74 15.89
CA LEU A 44 -15.94 -20.21 17.03
C LEU A 44 -16.88 -20.03 18.23
N SER A 45 -16.39 -20.34 19.43
CA SER A 45 -17.06 -19.88 20.66
C SER A 45 -16.90 -18.38 20.82
N GLU A 46 -17.74 -17.74 21.64
CA GLU A 46 -17.68 -16.27 21.87
C GLU A 46 -16.28 -15.79 22.28
N ASN A 47 -15.60 -16.51 23.19
CA ASN A 47 -14.23 -16.18 23.60
C ASN A 47 -13.21 -16.38 22.47
N ALA A 48 -13.40 -17.41 21.64
CA ALA A 48 -12.53 -17.62 20.48
C ALA A 48 -12.75 -16.55 19.40
N GLN A 49 -13.99 -16.10 19.21
CA GLN A 49 -14.35 -15.04 18.27
C GLN A 49 -13.71 -13.71 18.68
N ALA A 50 -13.80 -13.31 19.95
CA ALA A 50 -13.15 -12.10 20.45
C ALA A 50 -11.62 -12.10 20.20
N LYS A 51 -10.94 -13.21 20.52
CA LYS A 51 -9.50 -13.37 20.26
C LYS A 51 -9.18 -13.35 18.77
N PHE A 52 -10.05 -13.95 17.95
CA PHE A 52 -9.86 -13.97 16.50
C PHE A 52 -9.96 -12.57 15.91
N GLU A 53 -10.94 -11.76 16.34
CA GLU A 53 -11.07 -10.36 15.94
C GLU A 53 -9.86 -9.53 16.35
N GLU A 54 -9.33 -9.72 17.56
CA GLU A 54 -8.08 -9.08 18.01
C GLU A 54 -6.91 -9.41 17.06
N ILE A 55 -6.79 -10.68 16.64
CA ILE A 55 -5.75 -11.11 15.70
C ILE A 55 -5.93 -10.45 14.33
N ILE A 56 -7.13 -10.47 13.75
CA ILE A 56 -7.40 -9.87 12.44
C ILE A 56 -7.13 -8.36 12.46
N ASN A 57 -7.57 -7.67 13.52
CA ASN A 57 -7.29 -6.25 13.70
C ASN A 57 -5.79 -5.97 13.83
N GLY A 58 -5.06 -6.81 14.58
CA GLY A 58 -3.61 -6.73 14.71
C GLY A 58 -2.89 -6.92 13.38
N LEU A 59 -3.29 -7.92 12.59
CA LEU A 59 -2.77 -8.16 11.24
C LEU A 59 -3.05 -6.99 10.30
N GLY A 60 -4.25 -6.41 10.36
CA GLY A 60 -4.62 -5.23 9.60
C GLY A 60 -3.75 -4.02 9.95
N HIS A 61 -3.54 -3.77 11.24
CA HIS A 61 -2.69 -2.67 11.70
C HIS A 61 -1.22 -2.85 11.31
N MET A 62 -0.68 -4.06 11.47
CA MET A 62 0.69 -4.40 11.06
C MET A 62 0.88 -4.20 9.56
N THR A 63 -0.09 -4.65 8.74
CA THR A 63 -0.05 -4.47 7.29
C THR A 63 -0.08 -3.00 6.92
N ALA A 64 -0.97 -2.20 7.53
CA ALA A 64 -1.05 -0.76 7.29
C ALA A 64 0.26 -0.03 7.61
N LEU A 65 0.93 -0.37 8.72
CA LEU A 65 2.24 0.18 9.06
C LEU A 65 3.31 -0.18 8.03
N SER A 66 3.36 -1.45 7.62
CA SER A 66 4.33 -1.92 6.63
C SER A 66 4.12 -1.28 5.25
N GLU A 67 2.87 -1.13 4.81
CA GLU A 67 2.54 -0.46 3.55
C GLU A 67 2.87 1.03 3.58
N ALA A 68 2.60 1.71 4.69
CA ALA A 68 2.96 3.12 4.86
C ALA A 68 4.48 3.33 4.83
N ASP A 69 5.24 2.47 5.50
CA ASP A 69 6.70 2.52 5.48
C ASP A 69 7.25 2.24 4.07
N ALA A 70 6.77 1.19 3.40
CA ALA A 70 7.16 0.87 2.02
C ALA A 70 6.85 2.03 1.05
N PHE A 71 5.70 2.70 1.22
CA PHE A 71 5.34 3.88 0.44
C PHE A 71 6.34 5.02 0.64
N VAL A 72 6.66 5.38 1.88
CA VAL A 72 7.65 6.43 2.18
C VAL A 72 9.02 6.08 1.64
N GLN A 73 9.46 4.83 1.82
CA GLN A 73 10.74 4.36 1.28
C GLN A 73 10.77 4.45 -0.25
N GLY A 74 9.70 4.05 -0.94
CA GLY A 74 9.58 4.13 -2.39
C GLY A 74 9.70 5.57 -2.92
N PHE A 75 8.99 6.52 -2.29
CA PHE A 75 9.08 7.94 -2.68
C PHE A 75 10.49 8.51 -2.48
N ARG A 76 11.13 8.19 -1.34
CA ARG A 76 12.50 8.64 -1.06
C ARG A 76 13.49 8.04 -2.04
N MET A 77 13.34 6.77 -2.40
CA MET A 77 14.17 6.11 -3.41
C MET A 77 14.00 6.78 -4.77
N GLY A 78 12.76 7.03 -5.20
CA GLY A 78 12.47 7.71 -6.46
C GLY A 78 13.14 9.09 -6.54
N ALA A 79 13.06 9.89 -5.47
CA ALA A 79 13.73 11.19 -5.42
C ALA A 79 15.26 11.07 -5.53
N LYS A 80 15.87 10.09 -4.84
CA LYS A 80 17.31 9.82 -4.94
C LYS A 80 17.73 9.44 -6.36
N LEU A 81 16.98 8.56 -7.02
CA LEU A 81 17.24 8.15 -8.40
C LEU A 81 17.16 9.33 -9.37
N ILE A 82 16.19 10.24 -9.18
CA ILE A 82 16.06 11.45 -10.01
C ILE A 82 17.27 12.38 -9.78
N MET A 83 17.66 12.61 -8.53
CA MET A 83 18.82 13.45 -8.22
C MET A 83 20.11 12.87 -8.79
N ASP A 84 20.30 11.55 -8.69
CA ASP A 84 21.45 10.84 -9.26
C ASP A 84 21.49 10.99 -10.79
N MET A 85 20.36 10.76 -11.47
CA MET A 85 20.23 10.92 -12.93
C MET A 85 20.50 12.35 -13.40
N MET A 86 20.06 13.36 -12.64
CA MET A 86 20.26 14.78 -12.98
C MET A 86 21.63 15.32 -12.58
N GLY A 87 22.40 14.57 -11.78
CA GLY A 87 23.73 14.95 -11.33
C GLY A 87 24.77 14.89 -12.45
N GLU A 88 25.95 15.43 -12.18
CA GLU A 88 27.08 15.31 -13.09
C GLU A 88 27.51 13.85 -13.19
N TYR A 89 27.54 13.31 -14.40
CA TYR A 89 28.01 11.96 -14.66
C TYR A 89 29.52 11.99 -14.94
N GLU A 90 30.33 11.66 -13.93
CA GLU A 90 31.77 11.42 -14.10
C GLU A 90 32.02 9.99 -14.61
N GLY A 91 31.67 9.75 -15.88
CA GLY A 91 31.94 8.50 -16.56
C GLY A 91 33.42 8.33 -16.93
N GLN A 92 33.91 7.08 -16.94
CA GLN A 92 35.25 6.74 -17.45
C GLN A 92 35.37 6.79 -18.99
N PHE A 93 34.25 6.99 -19.68
CA PHE A 93 34.18 7.08 -21.13
C PHE A 93 33.50 8.40 -21.50
N GLU A 94 34.09 9.15 -22.42
CA GLU A 94 33.46 10.33 -23.00
C GLU A 94 32.25 9.89 -23.85
N GLN A 95 31.10 10.56 -23.67
CA GLN A 95 29.98 10.41 -24.61
C GLN A 95 30.37 11.10 -25.92
N VAL A 96 30.32 10.35 -27.03
CA VAL A 96 30.53 10.87 -28.40
C VAL A 96 29.26 11.53 -28.91
#